data_AF-A0A6C1B5Z2-F1
#
_entry.id   AF-A0A6C1B5Z2-F1
#
_cell.length_a   1.000
_cell.length_b   1.000
_cell.length_c   1.000
_cell.angle_alpha   90.00
_cell.angle_beta   90.00
_cell.angle_gamma   90.00
#
_symmetry.space_group_name_H-M   'P 1'
#
loop_
_entity.id
_entity.type
_entity.pdbx_description
1 polymer ?
#
loop_
_entity_poly.entity_id
_entity_poly.type
_entity_poly.pdbx_seq_one_letter_code
_entity_poly.pdbx_strand_id
1 'polypeptide(L)'
;MSAKHTAPDATPPSSAPAEEFPLVLKRVAIDTWRENVAYLHRDCALYRAEGFQALAKVEVRANGRRILATLNVVDDTGIVGCKEIGLSEDAFAQLGVHDGHAARISQAPLASSIPALRRKIAGERLDRDDFGAIVHDIAGHRYSKIELTAFVVACNQGELDREEVYYLTDAMASVGQRLDWHERPVVDKHCIGGIPGNRTSMLVVPIVAAHGMLCPKTSSRAITSPAGTADTMEVLANVELPMGHLSDLVRAHRGCLAWGGTAALSPADDVLISVERPLSVDSAGQMVASILSKKIAAGSTHLVLDIPVGPTAKVRSMPEAQKLRRLFQYVASQINLTLDVVITDGRQPIGRGIGPVLEARDVMQVLENDPAAPNDLRQKALRLAGRMLEFDPDVRGGDGFAIARDILESGRALAKMDAIIQAQGAKPFDHHAPQVARQHFEVVASAAGTVVGIDNLQIARIARLAGAPKVQGAGVDLCAKLGDVVRSGQPLYRVYADYASDLDFARRASAEDTGYVIGAADAMPHVFVEF
;
A
#
# COMPACT_ATOMS: atom_id res chain seq x y z
N MET A 1 -60.56 -2.39 62.30
CA MET A 1 -59.33 -2.48 63.12
C MET A 1 -59.18 -3.91 63.59
N SER A 2 -58.11 -4.67 63.42
CA SER A 2 -56.89 -4.61 62.59
C SER A 2 -56.39 -6.06 62.59
N ALA A 3 -56.34 -6.71 61.42
CA ALA A 3 -55.11 -7.04 60.70
C ALA A 3 -54.19 -8.05 61.42
N LYS A 4 -54.24 -9.30 60.92
CA LYS A 4 -53.35 -10.42 61.21
C LYS A 4 -51.89 -10.05 60.88
N HIS A 5 -50.97 -10.41 61.76
CA HIS A 5 -49.53 -10.36 61.51
C HIS A 5 -48.98 -11.80 61.57
N THR A 6 -48.74 -12.38 60.40
CA THR A 6 -47.94 -13.59 60.20
C THR A 6 -46.76 -13.16 59.35
N ALA A 7 -45.57 -13.17 59.93
CA ALA A 7 -44.32 -12.93 59.22
C ALA A 7 -44.02 -14.10 58.27
N PRO A 8 -43.65 -13.86 57.00
CA PRO A 8 -43.04 -14.88 56.17
C PRO A 8 -41.52 -14.73 56.10
N ASP A 9 -40.89 -15.88 55.90
CA ASP A 9 -39.48 -16.20 55.81
C ASP A 9 -38.61 -15.22 55.01
N ALA A 10 -37.39 -15.05 55.53
CA ALA A 10 -36.28 -14.44 54.83
C ALA A 10 -35.95 -15.22 53.55
N THR A 11 -36.19 -14.58 52.41
CA THR A 11 -35.70 -15.01 51.10
C THR A 11 -34.17 -14.84 51.09
N PRO A 12 -33.37 -15.86 50.74
CA PRO A 12 -31.94 -15.63 50.53
C PRO A 12 -31.76 -14.69 49.34
N PRO A 13 -30.77 -13.78 49.36
CA PRO A 13 -30.53 -12.88 48.25
C PRO A 13 -30.24 -13.71 47.00
N SER A 14 -31.04 -13.45 45.96
CA SER A 14 -30.87 -13.96 44.62
C SER A 14 -29.39 -13.90 44.24
N SER A 15 -28.80 -15.08 44.05
CA SER A 15 -27.47 -15.27 43.51
C SER A 15 -27.31 -14.44 42.24
N ALA A 16 -26.21 -13.69 42.17
CA ALA A 16 -25.67 -13.13 40.94
C ALA A 16 -25.64 -14.22 39.85
N PRO A 17 -25.87 -13.89 38.57
CA PRO A 17 -25.82 -14.89 37.51
C PRO A 17 -24.44 -15.55 37.47
N ALA A 18 -24.47 -16.87 37.41
CA ALA A 18 -23.33 -17.78 37.49
C ALA A 18 -22.23 -17.47 36.46
N GLU A 19 -20.99 -17.72 36.87
CA GLU A 19 -19.76 -17.54 36.11
C GLU A 19 -19.82 -18.22 34.72
N GLU A 20 -19.77 -17.41 33.66
CA GLU A 20 -19.64 -17.87 32.27
C GLU A 20 -18.27 -18.50 32.03
N PHE A 21 -18.27 -19.76 31.57
CA PHE A 21 -17.09 -20.59 31.31
C PHE A 21 -16.05 -19.88 30.42
N PRO A 22 -14.89 -19.46 30.94
CA PRO A 22 -13.84 -18.94 30.08
C PRO A 22 -13.26 -20.09 29.24
N LEU A 23 -13.24 -19.91 27.93
CA LEU A 23 -12.42 -20.75 27.06
C LEU A 23 -10.96 -20.38 27.28
N VAL A 24 -10.07 -21.32 26.99
CA VAL A 24 -8.64 -21.08 27.05
C VAL A 24 -8.13 -20.75 25.67
N LEU A 25 -7.37 -19.66 25.52
CA LEU A 25 -6.77 -19.29 24.25
C LEU A 25 -5.71 -20.31 23.85
N LYS A 26 -5.76 -20.71 22.60
CA LYS A 26 -4.74 -21.53 21.95
C LYS A 26 -4.18 -20.79 20.75
N ARG A 27 -2.86 -20.65 20.69
CA ARG A 27 -2.17 -20.15 19.51
C ARG A 27 -2.17 -21.23 18.43
N VAL A 28 -2.84 -20.95 17.31
CA VAL A 28 -2.88 -21.84 16.15
C VAL A 28 -1.90 -21.30 15.12
N ALA A 29 -0.87 -22.09 14.79
CA ALA A 29 0.23 -21.69 13.91
C ALA A 29 -0.18 -21.67 12.42
N ILE A 30 -1.19 -20.88 12.10
CA ILE A 30 -1.73 -20.67 10.76
C ILE A 30 -1.69 -19.17 10.48
N ASP A 31 -1.00 -18.81 9.40
CA ASP A 31 -1.05 -17.47 8.81
C ASP A 31 -2.31 -17.37 7.93
N THR A 32 -3.25 -16.55 8.36
CA THR A 32 -4.51 -16.26 7.66
C THR A 32 -4.45 -14.95 6.89
N TRP A 33 -3.26 -14.37 6.75
CA TRP A 33 -2.94 -13.18 5.97
C TRP A 33 -3.81 -11.97 6.34
N ARG A 34 -3.54 -11.36 7.50
CA ARG A 34 -4.25 -10.18 8.04
C ARG A 34 -5.76 -10.37 8.31
N GLU A 35 -6.30 -11.57 8.14
CA GLU A 35 -7.65 -11.89 8.59
C GLU A 35 -7.60 -12.48 9.99
N ASN A 36 -8.33 -11.90 10.93
CA ASN A 36 -8.50 -12.48 12.25
C ASN A 36 -9.43 -13.70 12.15
N VAL A 37 -8.90 -14.90 12.42
CA VAL A 37 -9.67 -16.15 12.38
C VAL A 37 -9.64 -16.81 13.76
N ALA A 38 -10.82 -17.19 14.23
CA ALA A 38 -11.01 -17.97 15.44
C ALA A 38 -11.41 -19.40 15.08
N TYR A 39 -10.97 -20.36 15.88
CA TYR A 39 -11.22 -21.78 15.67
C TYR A 39 -11.88 -22.35 16.92
N LEU A 40 -13.07 -22.95 16.77
CA LEU A 40 -13.72 -23.71 17.83
C LEU A 40 -13.89 -25.16 17.40
N HIS A 41 -13.71 -26.07 18.34
CA HIS A 41 -14.07 -27.46 18.12
C HIS A 41 -15.59 -27.61 17.96
N ARG A 42 -16.06 -28.46 17.05
CA ARG A 42 -17.50 -28.68 16.80
C ARG A 42 -18.27 -29.07 18.07
N ASP A 43 -17.64 -29.85 18.93
CA ASP A 43 -18.22 -30.29 20.21
C ASP A 43 -18.07 -29.29 21.35
N CYS A 44 -17.55 -28.09 21.10
CA CYS A 44 -17.53 -27.02 22.09
C CYS A 44 -18.96 -26.69 22.56
N ALA A 45 -19.17 -26.62 23.87
CA ALA A 45 -20.50 -26.36 24.45
C ALA A 45 -21.04 -24.98 24.04
N LEU A 46 -20.16 -23.97 23.96
CA LEU A 46 -20.51 -22.61 23.53
C LEU A 46 -20.92 -22.56 22.05
N TYR A 47 -20.23 -23.31 21.18
CA TYR A 47 -20.60 -23.42 19.77
C TYR A 47 -22.04 -23.92 19.59
N ARG A 48 -22.43 -24.95 20.36
CA ARG A 48 -23.75 -25.57 20.31
C ARG A 48 -24.85 -24.73 20.94
N ALA A 49 -24.55 -24.04 22.05
CA ALA A 49 -25.55 -23.27 22.81
C ALA A 49 -25.93 -21.95 22.13
N GLU A 50 -24.96 -21.24 21.57
CA GLU A 50 -25.15 -19.91 20.96
C GLU A 50 -25.55 -19.97 19.48
N GLY A 51 -25.63 -21.16 18.88
CA GLY A 51 -26.00 -21.33 17.48
C GLY A 51 -25.05 -20.62 16.51
N PHE A 52 -23.76 -20.52 16.86
CA PHE A 52 -22.76 -19.92 15.98
C PHE A 52 -22.75 -20.65 14.64
N GLN A 53 -23.00 -19.92 13.55
CA GLN A 53 -22.82 -20.46 12.21
C GLN A 53 -21.34 -20.34 11.82
N ALA A 54 -20.79 -21.34 11.13
CA ALA A 54 -19.47 -21.21 10.51
C ALA A 54 -19.45 -19.95 9.62
N LEU A 55 -18.35 -19.19 9.68
CA LEU A 55 -18.15 -17.87 9.05
C LEU A 55 -18.87 -16.69 9.72
N ALA A 56 -19.55 -16.89 10.85
CA ALA A 56 -20.03 -15.76 11.65
C ALA A 56 -18.88 -14.96 12.26
N LYS A 57 -19.05 -13.64 12.36
CA LYS A 57 -18.14 -12.78 13.13
C LYS A 57 -18.39 -12.99 14.63
N VAL A 58 -17.33 -13.28 15.35
CA VAL A 58 -17.33 -13.42 16.82
C VAL A 58 -16.42 -12.37 17.44
N GLU A 59 -16.77 -11.92 18.63
CA GLU A 59 -15.91 -11.09 19.46
C GLU A 59 -15.18 -11.99 20.46
N VAL A 60 -13.85 -11.91 20.47
CA VAL A 60 -12.99 -12.62 21.43
C VAL A 60 -12.37 -11.58 22.35
N ARG A 61 -12.57 -11.74 23.65
CA ARG A 61 -12.04 -10.83 24.69
C ARG A 61 -11.05 -11.55 25.59
N ALA A 62 -9.90 -10.92 25.81
CA ALA A 62 -8.88 -11.39 26.74
C ALA A 62 -8.12 -10.19 27.34
N ASN A 63 -7.91 -10.20 28.66
CA ASN A 63 -7.19 -9.15 29.39
C ASN A 63 -7.64 -7.69 29.05
N GLY A 64 -8.95 -7.46 28.98
CA GLY A 64 -9.53 -6.15 28.65
C GLY A 64 -9.38 -5.72 27.17
N ARG A 65 -8.68 -6.50 26.35
CA ARG A 65 -8.61 -6.32 24.89
C ARG A 65 -9.67 -7.16 24.21
N ARG A 66 -10.06 -6.73 23.01
CA ARG A 66 -11.02 -7.43 22.17
C ARG A 66 -10.54 -7.47 20.72
N ILE A 67 -10.90 -8.55 20.03
CA ILE A 67 -10.75 -8.68 18.57
C ILE A 67 -12.05 -9.19 17.97
N LEU A 68 -12.31 -8.82 16.72
CA LEU A 68 -13.37 -9.42 15.91
C LEU A 68 -12.74 -10.42 14.95
N ALA A 69 -13.22 -11.66 14.97
CA ALA A 69 -12.67 -12.76 14.19
C ALA A 69 -13.75 -13.51 13.42
N THR A 70 -13.41 -14.06 12.26
CA THR A 70 -14.25 -15.00 11.52
C THR A 70 -14.14 -16.37 12.20
N LEU A 71 -15.26 -16.97 12.59
CA LEU A 71 -15.26 -18.27 13.25
C LEU A 71 -15.21 -19.43 12.25
N ASN A 72 -14.18 -20.25 12.36
CA ASN A 72 -14.05 -21.54 11.71
C ASN A 72 -14.26 -22.67 12.73
N VAL A 73 -14.80 -23.79 12.24
CA VAL A 73 -15.06 -24.97 13.06
C VAL A 73 -14.03 -26.03 12.71
N VAL A 74 -13.43 -26.64 13.73
CA VAL A 74 -12.49 -27.75 13.58
C VAL A 74 -13.06 -29.02 14.19
N ASP A 75 -12.69 -30.15 13.61
CA ASP A 75 -13.09 -31.49 14.06
C ASP A 75 -11.95 -32.25 14.74
N ASP A 76 -10.71 -31.74 14.63
CA ASP A 76 -9.52 -32.35 15.24
C ASP A 76 -9.13 -31.63 16.52
N THR A 77 -9.22 -32.35 17.64
CA THR A 77 -8.80 -31.90 18.98
C THR A 77 -7.30 -31.56 19.08
N GLY A 78 -6.47 -32.08 18.18
CA GLY A 78 -5.05 -31.70 18.08
C GLY A 78 -4.89 -30.22 17.69
N ILE A 79 -5.81 -29.69 16.88
CA ILE A 79 -5.82 -28.28 16.48
C ILE A 79 -6.39 -27.41 17.61
N VAL A 80 -7.63 -27.68 18.06
CA VAL A 80 -8.27 -26.97 19.19
C VAL A 80 -9.14 -27.94 19.98
N GLY A 81 -8.96 -27.98 21.30
CA GLY A 81 -9.79 -28.78 22.20
C GLY A 81 -11.18 -28.17 22.47
N CYS A 82 -12.09 -28.96 23.02
CA CYS A 82 -13.48 -28.54 23.26
C CYS A 82 -13.66 -27.39 24.29
N LYS A 83 -12.62 -27.09 25.06
CA LYS A 83 -12.57 -25.99 26.05
C LYS A 83 -11.59 -24.88 25.65
N GLU A 84 -11.10 -24.94 24.42
CA GLU A 84 -10.14 -23.98 23.89
C GLU A 84 -10.81 -23.14 22.79
N ILE A 85 -10.28 -21.94 22.58
CA ILE A 85 -10.51 -21.14 21.40
C ILE A 85 -9.18 -20.88 20.72
N GLY A 86 -9.03 -21.44 19.52
CA GLY A 86 -7.85 -21.23 18.70
C GLY A 86 -7.92 -19.86 18.03
N LEU A 87 -6.79 -19.17 17.91
CA LEU A 87 -6.66 -17.96 17.10
C LEU A 87 -5.49 -18.11 16.13
N SER A 88 -5.65 -17.56 14.92
CA SER A 88 -4.53 -17.41 13.98
C SER A 88 -3.41 -16.53 14.55
N GLU A 89 -2.20 -16.61 13.97
CA GLU A 89 -1.00 -15.93 14.49
C GLU A 89 -1.23 -14.43 14.71
N ASP A 90 -1.77 -13.72 13.70
CA ASP A 90 -2.04 -12.28 13.75
C ASP A 90 -3.11 -11.93 14.80
N ALA A 91 -4.19 -12.72 14.88
CA ALA A 91 -5.28 -12.51 15.82
C ALA A 91 -4.82 -12.70 17.27
N PHE A 92 -4.01 -13.73 17.51
CA PHE A 92 -3.43 -14.03 18.81
C PHE A 92 -2.48 -12.91 19.25
N ALA A 93 -1.61 -12.44 18.35
CA ALA A 93 -0.66 -11.36 18.61
C ALA A 93 -1.35 -10.04 19.02
N GLN A 94 -2.49 -9.71 18.40
CA GLN A 94 -3.27 -8.51 18.73
C GLN A 94 -3.81 -8.51 20.18
N LEU A 95 -4.16 -9.67 20.71
CA LEU A 95 -4.56 -9.79 22.12
C LEU A 95 -3.39 -9.58 23.07
N GLY A 96 -2.15 -9.89 22.66
CA GLY A 96 -0.94 -9.62 23.44
C GLY A 96 -0.91 -10.34 24.80
N VAL A 97 -1.42 -11.57 24.82
CA VAL A 97 -1.45 -12.45 26.00
C VAL A 97 -0.66 -13.73 25.71
N HIS A 98 -0.32 -14.48 26.76
CA HIS A 98 0.35 -15.78 26.62
C HIS A 98 -0.63 -16.88 26.23
N ASP A 99 -0.11 -17.95 25.64
CA ASP A 99 -0.88 -19.15 25.34
C ASP A 99 -1.47 -19.75 26.61
N GLY A 100 -2.68 -20.27 26.55
CA GLY A 100 -3.39 -20.75 27.74
C GLY A 100 -4.13 -19.68 28.54
N HIS A 101 -4.14 -18.42 28.10
CA HIS A 101 -4.86 -17.35 28.82
C HIS A 101 -6.39 -17.46 28.67
N ALA A 102 -7.13 -17.11 29.71
CA ALA A 102 -8.59 -17.15 29.69
C ALA A 102 -9.16 -16.12 28.71
N ALA A 103 -10.12 -16.53 27.90
CA ALA A 103 -10.86 -15.68 26.98
C ALA A 103 -12.36 -15.94 27.03
N ARG A 104 -13.11 -14.91 26.64
CA ARG A 104 -14.56 -14.99 26.41
C ARG A 104 -14.85 -14.81 24.94
N ILE A 105 -15.85 -15.54 24.46
CA ILE A 105 -16.38 -15.41 23.11
C ILE A 105 -17.84 -14.99 23.20
N SER A 106 -18.25 -14.09 22.31
CA SER A 106 -19.65 -13.73 22.12
C SER A 106 -19.92 -13.48 20.63
N GLN A 107 -21.19 -13.48 20.23
CA GLN A 107 -21.56 -12.99 18.89
C GLN A 107 -21.11 -11.53 18.72
N ALA A 108 -20.53 -11.23 17.55
CA ALA A 108 -20.19 -9.84 17.24
C ALA A 108 -21.48 -9.05 16.99
N PRO A 109 -21.62 -7.83 17.58
CA PRO A 109 -22.76 -6.98 17.28
C PRO A 109 -22.76 -6.59 15.80
N LEU A 110 -23.94 -6.64 15.17
CA LEU A 110 -24.16 -6.15 13.81
C LEU A 110 -23.65 -4.72 13.66
N ALA A 111 -22.94 -4.46 12.57
CA ALA A 111 -22.47 -3.13 12.23
C ALA A 111 -23.66 -2.19 11.98
N SER A 112 -23.66 -1.02 12.61
CA SER A 112 -24.77 -0.06 12.51
C SER A 112 -24.91 0.51 11.09
N SER A 113 -23.86 0.46 10.29
CA SER A 113 -23.84 0.97 8.92
C SER A 113 -24.36 -0.01 7.85
N ILE A 114 -24.75 -1.24 8.20
CA ILE A 114 -25.28 -2.21 7.22
C ILE A 114 -26.49 -1.70 6.43
N PRO A 115 -27.45 -0.94 7.00
CA PRO A 115 -28.53 -0.33 6.21
C PRO A 115 -28.00 0.61 5.12
N ALA A 116 -26.98 1.43 5.41
CA ALA A 116 -26.34 2.32 4.43
C ALA A 116 -25.63 1.52 3.32
N LEU A 117 -24.93 0.44 3.68
CA LEU A 117 -24.34 -0.49 2.71
C LEU A 117 -25.41 -1.06 1.76
N ARG A 118 -26.56 -1.51 2.28
CA ARG A 118 -27.66 -2.04 1.46
C ARG A 118 -28.21 -1.00 0.49
N ARG A 119 -28.38 0.25 0.93
CA ARG A 119 -28.77 1.37 0.08
C ARG A 119 -27.74 1.60 -1.03
N LYS A 120 -26.43 1.57 -0.72
CA LYS A 120 -25.39 1.70 -1.74
C LYS A 120 -25.41 0.55 -2.75
N ILE A 121 -25.62 -0.68 -2.30
CA ILE A 121 -25.79 -1.86 -3.18
C ILE A 121 -27.01 -1.69 -4.10
N ALA A 122 -28.08 -1.04 -3.63
CA ALA A 122 -29.25 -0.71 -4.43
C ALA A 122 -29.02 0.45 -5.43
N GLY A 123 -27.82 1.03 -5.47
CA GLY A 123 -27.45 2.15 -6.35
C GLY A 123 -27.85 3.52 -5.80
N GLU A 124 -28.26 3.61 -4.53
CA GLU A 124 -28.54 4.89 -3.92
C GLU A 124 -27.26 5.67 -3.63
N ARG A 125 -27.39 7.00 -3.71
CA ARG A 125 -26.38 7.94 -3.25
C ARG A 125 -26.36 7.99 -1.72
N LEU A 126 -25.17 7.94 -1.15
CA LEU A 126 -24.97 8.06 0.29
C LEU A 126 -24.54 9.49 0.67
N ASP A 127 -24.89 9.91 1.88
CA ASP A 127 -24.43 11.17 2.44
C ASP A 127 -23.14 11.02 3.26
N ARG A 128 -22.66 12.12 3.85
CA ARG A 128 -21.42 12.15 4.62
C ARG A 128 -21.49 11.29 5.88
N ASP A 129 -22.65 11.24 6.54
CA ASP A 129 -22.81 10.49 7.79
C ASP A 129 -22.87 8.98 7.50
N ASP A 130 -23.52 8.59 6.41
CA ASP A 130 -23.54 7.22 5.89
C ASP A 130 -22.10 6.72 5.62
N PHE A 131 -21.29 7.48 4.88
CA PHE A 131 -19.88 7.12 4.64
C PHE A 131 -19.05 7.11 5.92
N GLY A 132 -19.26 8.08 6.82
CA GLY A 132 -18.61 8.10 8.13
C GLY A 132 -18.87 6.83 8.94
N ALA A 133 -20.12 6.39 8.99
CA ALA A 133 -20.51 5.17 9.71
C ALA A 133 -19.92 3.91 9.06
N ILE A 134 -19.98 3.80 7.73
CA ILE A 134 -19.40 2.66 6.98
C ILE A 134 -17.90 2.57 7.24
N VAL A 135 -17.17 3.66 7.05
CA VAL A 135 -15.70 3.67 7.18
C VAL A 135 -15.27 3.40 8.63
N HIS A 136 -16.00 3.92 9.61
CA HIS A 136 -15.75 3.60 11.02
C HIS A 136 -15.93 2.10 11.31
N ASP A 137 -16.98 1.47 10.77
CA ASP A 137 -17.20 0.04 10.95
C ASP A 137 -16.17 -0.82 10.21
N ILE A 138 -15.69 -0.38 9.04
CA ILE A 138 -14.60 -1.01 8.28
C ILE A 138 -13.28 -0.92 9.05
N ALA A 139 -12.89 0.28 9.51
CA ALA A 139 -11.69 0.48 10.32
C ALA A 139 -11.73 -0.31 11.64
N GLY A 140 -12.92 -0.50 12.21
CA GLY A 140 -13.15 -1.33 13.39
C GLY A 140 -13.22 -2.84 13.13
N HIS A 141 -12.92 -3.31 11.91
CA HIS A 141 -13.00 -4.74 11.50
C HIS A 141 -14.37 -5.41 11.72
N ARG A 142 -15.45 -4.60 11.77
CA ARG A 142 -16.82 -5.09 11.95
C ARG A 142 -17.37 -5.71 10.68
N TYR A 143 -16.91 -5.25 9.52
CA TYR A 143 -17.29 -5.83 8.24
C TYR A 143 -16.52 -7.14 8.01
N SER A 144 -17.25 -8.15 7.55
CA SER A 144 -16.72 -9.37 6.94
C SER A 144 -16.18 -9.08 5.55
N LYS A 145 -15.39 -10.01 4.99
CA LYS A 145 -14.92 -9.94 3.59
C LYS A 145 -16.08 -9.84 2.58
N ILE A 146 -17.24 -10.43 2.91
CA ILE A 146 -18.44 -10.36 2.07
C ILE A 146 -18.96 -8.92 2.01
N GLU A 147 -19.12 -8.26 3.16
CA GLU A 147 -19.61 -6.89 3.23
C GLU A 147 -18.61 -5.90 2.64
N LEU A 148 -17.31 -6.08 2.88
CA LEU A 148 -16.25 -5.30 2.25
C LEU A 148 -16.29 -5.43 0.73
N THR A 149 -16.39 -6.67 0.22
CA THR A 149 -16.49 -6.92 -1.22
C THR A 149 -17.73 -6.27 -1.82
N ALA A 150 -18.88 -6.41 -1.15
CA ALA A 150 -20.12 -5.80 -1.60
C ALA A 150 -20.02 -4.27 -1.67
N PHE A 151 -19.38 -3.64 -0.67
CA PHE A 151 -19.14 -2.20 -0.66
C PHE A 151 -18.25 -1.74 -1.82
N VAL A 152 -17.11 -2.42 -2.02
CA VAL A 152 -16.15 -2.11 -3.12
C VAL A 152 -16.82 -2.26 -4.48
N VAL A 153 -17.54 -3.37 -4.70
CA VAL A 153 -18.24 -3.62 -5.97
C VAL A 153 -19.35 -2.61 -6.20
N ALA A 154 -20.12 -2.25 -5.17
CA ALA A 154 -21.18 -1.25 -5.28
C ALA A 154 -20.63 0.14 -5.60
N CYS A 155 -19.51 0.54 -4.98
CA CYS A 155 -18.83 1.80 -5.29
C CYS A 155 -18.28 1.83 -6.73
N ASN A 156 -17.81 0.69 -7.23
CA ASN A 156 -17.30 0.58 -8.59
C ASN A 156 -18.41 0.59 -9.67
N GLN A 157 -19.52 -0.14 -9.45
CA GLN A 157 -20.62 -0.21 -10.41
C GLN A 157 -21.47 1.06 -10.46
N GLY A 158 -21.71 1.69 -9.31
CA GLY A 158 -22.54 2.88 -9.22
C GLY A 158 -21.84 4.18 -9.64
N GLU A 159 -20.53 4.14 -9.92
CA GLU A 159 -19.62 5.29 -10.05
C GLU A 159 -19.85 6.35 -8.96
N LEU A 160 -19.02 6.38 -7.93
CA LEU A 160 -19.07 7.45 -6.91
C LEU A 160 -19.03 8.83 -7.58
N ASP A 161 -20.03 9.66 -7.27
CA ASP A 161 -19.97 11.05 -7.69
C ASP A 161 -18.87 11.81 -6.91
N ARG A 162 -18.47 12.98 -7.39
CA ARG A 162 -17.36 13.74 -6.82
C ARG A 162 -17.54 14.08 -5.33
N GLU A 163 -18.77 14.29 -4.87
CA GLU A 163 -19.07 14.57 -3.46
C GLU A 163 -19.02 13.28 -2.63
N GLU A 164 -19.53 12.16 -3.13
CA GLU A 164 -19.36 10.86 -2.46
C GLU A 164 -17.88 10.48 -2.33
N VAL A 165 -17.05 10.76 -3.34
CA VAL A 165 -15.59 10.56 -3.25
C VAL A 165 -15.00 11.45 -2.16
N TYR A 166 -15.44 12.70 -2.05
CA TYR A 166 -15.01 13.59 -0.96
C TYR A 166 -15.45 13.03 0.42
N TYR A 167 -16.70 12.61 0.58
CA TYR A 167 -17.20 12.03 1.83
C TYR A 167 -16.43 10.78 2.24
N LEU A 168 -16.16 9.88 1.29
CA LEU A 168 -15.34 8.70 1.53
C LEU A 168 -13.91 9.09 1.93
N THR A 169 -13.30 10.05 1.24
CA THR A 169 -11.93 10.52 1.53
C THR A 169 -11.83 11.10 2.94
N ASP A 170 -12.78 11.97 3.31
CA ASP A 170 -12.85 12.62 4.61
C ASP A 170 -13.11 11.61 5.73
N ALA A 171 -14.04 10.68 5.52
CA ALA A 171 -14.30 9.58 6.45
C ALA A 171 -13.04 8.72 6.67
N MET A 172 -12.33 8.34 5.60
CA MET A 172 -11.08 7.56 5.70
C MET A 172 -9.96 8.31 6.41
N ALA A 173 -9.85 9.62 6.19
CA ALA A 173 -8.87 10.46 6.88
C ALA A 173 -9.18 10.63 8.37
N SER A 174 -10.46 10.64 8.76
CA SER A 174 -10.89 10.91 10.14
C SER A 174 -10.77 9.71 11.09
N VAL A 175 -10.78 8.48 10.58
CA VAL A 175 -10.68 7.25 11.41
C VAL A 175 -9.23 6.85 11.76
N GLY A 176 -8.25 7.42 11.06
CA GLY A 176 -6.83 7.14 11.29
C GLY A 176 -6.14 8.13 12.22
N GLN A 177 -4.89 7.84 12.56
CA GLN A 177 -4.04 8.82 13.23
C GLN A 177 -3.63 9.93 12.27
N ARG A 178 -3.70 11.18 12.73
CA ARG A 178 -3.26 12.35 11.97
C ARG A 178 -1.99 12.93 12.57
N LEU A 179 -0.96 13.07 11.74
CA LEU A 179 0.27 13.77 12.08
C LEU A 179 0.10 15.27 11.85
N ASP A 180 0.59 16.05 12.81
CA ASP A 180 0.75 17.49 12.70
C ASP A 180 2.22 17.84 12.88
N TRP A 181 2.79 18.48 11.85
CA TRP A 181 4.19 18.89 11.84
C TRP A 181 4.38 20.31 12.37
N HIS A 182 3.28 21.04 12.63
CA HIS A 182 3.27 22.44 13.06
C HIS A 182 4.10 23.37 12.16
N GLU A 183 4.18 23.03 10.87
CA GLU A 183 4.95 23.74 9.86
C GLU A 183 4.19 23.74 8.53
N ARG A 184 4.36 24.77 7.71
CA ARG A 184 3.86 24.83 6.33
C ARG A 184 4.88 25.54 5.43
N PRO A 185 5.19 25.03 4.23
CA PRO A 185 4.58 23.85 3.61
C PRO A 185 5.20 22.52 4.09
N VAL A 186 4.34 21.53 4.35
CA VAL A 186 4.70 20.10 4.37
C VAL A 186 4.39 19.51 3.00
N VAL A 187 5.43 19.09 2.28
CA VAL A 187 5.35 18.63 0.89
C VAL A 187 5.44 17.11 0.78
N ASP A 188 4.63 16.51 -0.08
CA ASP A 188 4.70 15.08 -0.40
C ASP A 188 4.59 14.89 -1.93
N LYS A 189 5.05 13.75 -2.41
CA LYS A 189 4.90 13.30 -3.79
C LYS A 189 4.23 11.95 -3.81
N HIS A 190 3.16 11.80 -4.58
CA HIS A 190 2.55 10.51 -4.82
C HIS A 190 2.54 10.17 -6.31
N CYS A 191 2.51 8.88 -6.64
CA CYS A 191 2.26 8.40 -7.99
C CYS A 191 1.15 7.36 -7.88
N ILE A 192 0.15 7.43 -8.77
CA ILE A 192 -0.95 6.46 -8.79
C ILE A 192 -0.48 5.01 -9.06
N GLY A 193 0.78 4.87 -9.51
CA GLY A 193 1.47 3.61 -9.74
C GLY A 193 1.22 3.05 -11.14
N GLY A 194 1.40 1.75 -11.29
CA GLY A 194 1.19 1.03 -12.56
C GLY A 194 2.43 0.92 -13.45
N ILE A 195 3.49 1.69 -13.19
CA ILE A 195 4.75 1.62 -13.93
C ILE A 195 5.84 0.99 -13.06
N PRO A 196 6.44 -0.15 -13.46
CA PRO A 196 7.55 -0.76 -12.74
C PRO A 196 8.82 0.09 -12.83
N GLY A 197 9.73 -0.06 -11.86
CA GLY A 197 10.98 0.72 -11.80
C GLY A 197 10.81 2.18 -11.33
N ASN A 198 9.58 2.64 -11.06
CA ASN A 198 9.34 4.04 -10.68
C ASN A 198 9.80 4.35 -9.24
N ARG A 199 11.09 4.63 -9.06
CA ARG A 199 11.69 5.11 -7.79
C ARG A 199 12.03 6.59 -7.75
N THR A 200 11.32 7.37 -8.57
CA THR A 200 11.40 8.84 -8.54
C THR A 200 11.24 9.41 -7.13
N SER A 201 10.37 8.83 -6.29
CA SER A 201 10.18 9.28 -4.89
C SER A 201 11.48 9.23 -4.07
N MET A 202 12.35 8.24 -4.29
CA MET A 202 13.63 8.14 -3.56
C MET A 202 14.64 9.20 -4.00
N LEU A 203 14.47 9.81 -5.17
CA LEU A 203 15.30 10.92 -5.63
C LEU A 203 14.69 12.27 -5.25
N VAL A 204 13.37 12.38 -5.34
CA VAL A 204 12.63 13.60 -5.01
C VAL A 204 12.78 13.99 -3.53
N VAL A 205 12.64 13.04 -2.61
CA VAL A 205 12.74 13.30 -1.16
C VAL A 205 14.07 13.96 -0.77
N PRO A 206 15.25 13.39 -1.08
CA PRO A 206 16.51 14.01 -0.70
C PRO A 206 16.78 15.34 -1.41
N ILE A 207 16.32 15.54 -2.65
CA ILE A 207 16.44 16.84 -3.34
C ILE A 207 15.65 17.92 -2.59
N VAL A 208 14.38 17.63 -2.27
CA VAL A 208 13.49 18.57 -1.57
C VAL A 208 13.96 18.83 -0.13
N ALA A 209 14.41 17.78 0.57
CA ALA A 209 14.96 17.91 1.91
C ALA A 209 16.33 18.63 1.95
N ALA A 210 17.11 18.56 0.88
CA ALA A 210 18.37 19.31 0.73
C ALA A 210 18.12 20.80 0.40
N HIS A 211 17.04 21.12 -0.31
CA HIS A 211 16.57 22.51 -0.45
C HIS A 211 16.11 23.07 0.91
N GLY A 212 15.53 22.23 1.75
CA GLY A 212 15.18 22.56 3.13
C GLY A 212 13.70 22.43 3.47
N MET A 213 12.86 21.92 2.57
CA MET A 213 11.43 21.73 2.84
C MET A 213 11.16 20.41 3.58
N LEU A 214 10.07 20.37 4.35
CA LEU A 214 9.68 19.19 5.11
C LEU A 214 8.96 18.15 4.22
N CYS A 215 9.57 16.98 4.04
CA CYS A 215 9.04 15.89 3.21
C CYS A 215 8.94 14.54 3.96
N PRO A 216 7.92 14.33 4.81
CA PRO A 216 7.72 13.10 5.57
C PRO A 216 7.16 11.97 4.72
N LYS A 217 7.94 11.46 3.77
CA LYS A 217 7.45 10.50 2.78
C LYS A 217 7.17 9.13 3.38
N THR A 218 5.89 8.81 3.54
CA THR A 218 5.42 7.45 3.81
C THR A 218 5.03 6.76 2.50
N SER A 219 5.45 5.50 2.35
CA SER A 219 5.16 4.66 1.18
C SER A 219 4.61 3.32 1.63
N SER A 220 3.74 2.71 0.83
CA SER A 220 3.39 1.31 0.99
C SER A 220 4.50 0.41 0.43
N ARG A 221 4.53 -0.84 0.91
CA ARG A 221 5.23 -1.93 0.22
C ARG A 221 4.48 -2.29 -1.07
N ALA A 222 5.16 -3.02 -1.96
CA ALA A 222 4.57 -3.52 -3.18
C ALA A 222 3.34 -4.38 -2.86
N ILE A 223 2.23 -4.07 -3.52
CA ILE A 223 0.99 -4.85 -3.43
C ILE A 223 0.80 -5.62 -4.74
N THR A 224 0.79 -4.91 -5.85
CA THR A 224 0.73 -5.49 -7.20
C THR A 224 1.98 -5.19 -8.03
N SER A 225 2.81 -4.23 -7.62
CA SER A 225 4.09 -3.95 -8.28
C SER A 225 5.16 -4.97 -7.88
N PRO A 226 6.23 -5.13 -8.70
CA PRO A 226 7.35 -6.01 -8.37
C PRO A 226 8.15 -5.55 -7.17
N ALA A 227 8.14 -4.25 -6.90
CA ALA A 227 8.62 -3.66 -5.66
C ALA A 227 7.91 -2.31 -5.42
N GLY A 228 7.82 -1.90 -4.15
CA GLY A 228 7.39 -0.58 -3.73
C GLY A 228 8.58 0.28 -3.30
N THR A 229 8.34 1.58 -3.08
CA THR A 229 9.39 2.48 -2.55
C THR A 229 9.90 2.01 -1.19
N ALA A 230 9.03 1.47 -0.33
CA ALA A 230 9.44 0.92 0.96
C ALA A 230 10.33 -0.32 0.79
N ASP A 231 10.02 -1.23 -0.14
CA ASP A 231 10.84 -2.43 -0.35
C ASP A 231 12.23 -2.08 -0.90
N THR A 232 12.32 -1.07 -1.79
CA THR A 232 13.61 -0.60 -2.30
C THR A 232 14.40 0.16 -1.22
N MET A 233 13.77 1.02 -0.43
CA MET A 233 14.45 1.70 0.68
C MET A 233 14.91 0.69 1.75
N GLU A 234 14.19 -0.42 1.92
CA GLU A 234 14.58 -1.47 2.87
C GLU A 234 15.89 -2.16 2.52
N VAL A 235 16.34 -2.10 1.26
CA VAL A 235 17.67 -2.55 0.85
C VAL A 235 18.76 -1.65 1.47
N LEU A 236 18.48 -0.35 1.63
CA LEU A 236 19.44 0.66 2.08
C LEU A 236 19.36 0.94 3.59
N ALA A 237 18.17 0.87 4.19
CA ALA A 237 17.96 1.19 5.61
C ALA A 237 16.74 0.46 6.19
N ASN A 238 16.40 0.70 7.46
CA ASN A 238 15.12 0.24 8.01
C ASN A 238 13.99 1.18 7.57
N VAL A 239 12.85 0.60 7.19
CA VAL A 239 11.65 1.37 6.79
C VAL A 239 10.54 1.32 7.83
N GLU A 240 10.65 0.40 8.78
CA GLU A 240 9.76 0.25 9.93
C GLU A 240 10.33 1.06 11.11
N LEU A 241 9.78 2.25 11.30
CA LEU A 241 10.24 3.18 12.33
C LEU A 241 9.11 3.43 13.34
N PRO A 242 9.40 3.39 14.65
CA PRO A 242 8.48 3.88 15.67
C PRO A 242 8.15 5.36 15.43
N MET A 243 6.90 5.77 15.70
CA MET A 243 6.42 7.13 15.39
C MET A 243 7.23 8.27 16.02
N GLY A 244 7.73 8.08 17.24
CA GLY A 244 8.60 9.06 17.89
C GLY A 244 9.90 9.26 17.11
N HIS A 245 10.56 8.16 16.73
CA HIS A 245 11.79 8.20 15.94
C HIS A 245 11.55 8.80 14.55
N LEU A 246 10.44 8.44 13.88
CA LEU A 246 10.07 9.03 12.59
C LEU A 246 9.95 10.56 12.68
N SER A 247 9.30 11.06 13.74
CA SER A 247 9.08 12.49 13.94
C SER A 247 10.39 13.26 14.15
N ASP A 248 11.28 12.73 14.97
CA ASP A 248 12.59 13.33 15.25
C ASP A 248 13.48 13.34 14.00
N LEU A 249 13.49 12.23 13.26
CA LEU A 249 14.24 12.10 12.01
C LEU A 249 13.78 13.12 10.96
N VAL A 250 12.47 13.24 10.76
CA VAL A 250 11.91 14.21 9.80
C VAL A 250 12.26 15.64 10.20
N ARG A 251 12.20 16.00 11.49
CA ARG A 251 12.60 17.33 11.97
C ARG A 251 14.08 17.61 11.75
N ALA A 252 14.95 16.64 12.03
CA ALA A 252 16.39 16.79 11.90
C ALA A 252 16.86 16.83 10.43
N HIS A 253 16.34 15.94 9.60
CA HIS A 253 16.83 15.75 8.23
C HIS A 253 15.96 16.41 7.17
N ARG A 254 14.77 16.92 7.54
CA ARG A 254 13.75 17.52 6.66
C ARG A 254 13.08 16.51 5.71
N GLY A 255 13.39 15.22 5.82
CA GLY A 255 12.75 14.17 5.03
C GLY A 255 13.00 12.77 5.58
N CYS A 256 12.17 11.83 5.15
CA CYS A 256 12.28 10.40 5.48
C CYS A 256 11.72 9.54 4.34
N LEU A 257 12.06 8.25 4.29
CA LEU A 257 11.44 7.26 3.42
C LEU A 257 11.01 6.05 4.25
N ALA A 258 9.81 6.11 4.83
CA ALA A 258 9.31 5.10 5.77
C ALA A 258 8.14 4.29 5.19
N TRP A 259 7.91 3.09 5.74
CA TRP A 259 6.72 2.30 5.44
C TRP A 259 5.54 2.83 6.27
N GLY A 260 4.43 3.15 5.60
CA GLY A 260 3.25 3.72 6.25
C GLY A 260 2.41 2.72 7.07
N GLY A 261 2.62 1.42 6.91
CA GLY A 261 1.75 0.37 7.49
C GLY A 261 1.78 0.31 9.03
N THR A 262 2.84 0.79 9.68
CA THR A 262 2.96 0.80 11.14
C THR A 262 2.32 2.03 11.80
N ALA A 263 1.97 3.05 11.01
CA ALA A 263 1.56 4.36 11.51
C ALA A 263 0.03 4.53 11.66
N ALA A 264 -0.77 3.49 11.34
CA ALA A 264 -2.25 3.51 11.42
C ALA A 264 -2.90 4.79 10.84
N LEU A 265 -2.32 5.32 9.75
CA LEU A 265 -2.71 6.61 9.17
C LEU A 265 -4.07 6.54 8.47
N SER A 266 -4.39 5.43 7.81
CA SER A 266 -5.69 5.20 7.16
C SER A 266 -6.07 3.72 7.28
N PRO A 267 -6.54 3.26 8.46
CA PRO A 267 -6.78 1.84 8.71
C PRO A 267 -7.86 1.25 7.80
N ALA A 268 -8.86 2.05 7.41
CA ALA A 268 -9.88 1.60 6.48
C ALA A 268 -9.32 1.26 5.09
N ASP A 269 -8.32 2.02 4.62
CA ASP A 269 -7.66 1.78 3.34
C ASP A 269 -6.97 0.40 3.29
N ASP A 270 -6.22 0.07 4.34
CA ASP A 270 -5.53 -1.23 4.43
C ASP A 270 -6.53 -2.41 4.41
N VAL A 271 -7.71 -2.24 5.00
CA VAL A 271 -8.79 -3.24 5.00
C VAL A 271 -9.45 -3.34 3.63
N LEU A 272 -9.78 -2.22 2.97
CA LEU A 272 -10.39 -2.20 1.64
C LEU A 272 -9.48 -2.84 0.58
N ILE A 273 -8.18 -2.52 0.61
CA ILE A 273 -7.18 -3.08 -0.31
C ILE A 273 -7.13 -4.62 -0.26
N SER A 274 -7.46 -5.23 0.89
CA SER A 274 -7.45 -6.70 1.05
C SER A 274 -8.48 -7.41 0.14
N VAL A 275 -9.54 -6.71 -0.27
CA VAL A 275 -10.58 -7.25 -1.18
C VAL A 275 -10.52 -6.64 -2.58
N GLU A 276 -10.08 -5.38 -2.73
CA GLU A 276 -9.89 -4.74 -4.04
C GLU A 276 -8.89 -5.52 -4.90
N ARG A 277 -7.81 -6.00 -4.28
CA ARG A 277 -6.72 -6.70 -4.97
C ARG A 277 -7.16 -8.04 -5.58
N PRO A 278 -7.74 -9.01 -4.83
CA PRO A 278 -8.23 -10.26 -5.43
C PRO A 278 -9.25 -10.05 -6.56
N LEU A 279 -10.05 -8.98 -6.47
CA LEU A 279 -11.07 -8.64 -7.46
C LEU A 279 -10.50 -7.89 -8.67
N SER A 280 -9.25 -7.41 -8.60
CA SER A 280 -8.66 -6.51 -9.60
C SER A 280 -9.54 -5.27 -9.88
N VAL A 281 -10.18 -4.74 -8.83
CA VAL A 281 -11.01 -3.54 -8.89
C VAL A 281 -10.18 -2.35 -8.41
N ASP A 282 -10.02 -1.33 -9.25
CA ASP A 282 -9.32 -0.07 -8.95
C ASP A 282 -10.14 1.10 -9.52
N SER A 283 -11.23 1.44 -8.84
CA SER A 283 -12.11 2.53 -9.29
C SER A 283 -11.46 3.90 -9.05
N ALA A 284 -11.69 4.85 -9.94
CA ALA A 284 -11.13 6.20 -9.82
C ALA A 284 -11.49 6.87 -8.48
N GLY A 285 -12.72 6.69 -8.01
CA GLY A 285 -13.18 7.26 -6.74
C GLY A 285 -12.47 6.66 -5.53
N GLN A 286 -12.35 5.34 -5.46
CA GLN A 286 -11.63 4.68 -4.36
C GLN A 286 -10.14 4.99 -4.39
N MET A 287 -9.53 5.03 -5.58
CA MET A 287 -8.13 5.42 -5.74
C MET A 287 -7.86 6.83 -5.19
N VAL A 288 -8.73 7.80 -5.51
CA VAL A 288 -8.61 9.17 -5.00
C VAL A 288 -8.76 9.20 -3.48
N ALA A 289 -9.76 8.50 -2.93
CA ALA A 289 -10.00 8.46 -1.49
C ALA A 289 -8.86 7.78 -0.71
N SER A 290 -8.37 6.65 -1.21
CA SER A 290 -7.20 5.94 -0.67
C SER A 290 -5.99 6.86 -0.61
N ILE A 291 -5.63 7.49 -1.74
CA ILE A 291 -4.41 8.28 -1.84
C ILE A 291 -4.49 9.52 -0.96
N LEU A 292 -5.57 10.31 -1.08
CA LEU A 292 -5.66 11.59 -0.38
C LEU A 292 -5.84 11.43 1.13
N SER A 293 -6.59 10.42 1.59
CA SER A 293 -6.76 10.17 3.04
C SER A 293 -5.42 9.89 3.73
N LYS A 294 -4.59 9.02 3.16
CA LYS A 294 -3.23 8.73 3.68
C LYS A 294 -2.32 9.96 3.68
N LYS A 295 -2.43 10.81 2.65
CA LYS A 295 -1.56 11.99 2.49
C LYS A 295 -1.87 13.05 3.54
N ILE A 296 -3.15 13.28 3.82
CA ILE A 296 -3.59 14.21 4.87
C ILE A 296 -3.36 13.65 6.26
N ALA A 297 -3.60 12.35 6.46
CA ALA A 297 -3.28 11.69 7.72
C ALA A 297 -1.77 11.78 8.03
N ALA A 298 -0.91 11.74 7.02
CA ALA A 298 0.53 11.98 7.18
C ALA A 298 0.91 13.46 7.45
N GLY A 299 -0.06 14.37 7.50
CA GLY A 299 0.18 15.80 7.77
C GLY A 299 0.60 16.61 6.53
N SER A 300 0.44 16.06 5.32
CA SER A 300 0.81 16.78 4.09
C SER A 300 -0.12 17.96 3.85
N THR A 301 0.45 19.08 3.39
CA THR A 301 -0.29 20.30 3.05
C THR A 301 -0.21 20.63 1.57
N HIS A 302 0.85 20.16 0.91
CA HIS A 302 1.14 20.36 -0.50
C HIS A 302 1.53 19.01 -1.11
N LEU A 303 0.95 18.66 -2.25
CA LEU A 303 1.14 17.37 -2.89
C LEU A 303 1.41 17.54 -4.39
N VAL A 304 2.49 16.93 -4.88
CA VAL A 304 2.65 16.63 -6.31
C VAL A 304 2.15 15.23 -6.58
N LEU A 305 1.20 15.09 -7.51
CA LEU A 305 0.63 13.81 -7.93
C LEU A 305 1.04 13.47 -9.36
N ASP A 306 1.79 12.38 -9.51
CA ASP A 306 2.24 11.82 -10.78
C ASP A 306 1.20 10.83 -11.34
N ILE A 307 0.67 11.11 -12.53
CA ILE A 307 -0.24 10.25 -13.30
C ILE A 307 0.47 9.77 -14.57
N PRO A 308 1.07 8.57 -14.57
CA PRO A 308 1.65 7.99 -15.77
C PRO A 308 0.56 7.57 -16.75
N VAL A 309 0.73 7.94 -18.03
CA VAL A 309 -0.18 7.57 -19.12
C VAL A 309 0.55 6.71 -20.13
N GLY A 310 -0.03 5.55 -20.45
CA GLY A 310 0.56 4.63 -21.41
C GLY A 310 -0.33 3.43 -21.71
N PRO A 311 -0.02 2.66 -22.76
CA PRO A 311 -0.86 1.55 -23.24
C PRO A 311 -1.11 0.48 -22.15
N THR A 312 -0.11 0.27 -21.29
CA THR A 312 -0.11 -0.75 -20.23
C THR A 312 -0.03 -0.12 -18.83
N ALA A 313 -0.21 1.20 -18.74
CA ALA A 313 -0.33 1.91 -17.47
C ALA A 313 -1.75 1.74 -16.88
N LYS A 314 -1.95 2.19 -15.63
CA LYS A 314 -3.28 2.27 -15.02
C LYS A 314 -4.21 3.21 -15.79
N VAL A 315 -3.68 4.34 -16.26
CA VAL A 315 -4.40 5.32 -17.06
C VAL A 315 -3.93 5.20 -18.50
N ARG A 316 -4.84 4.85 -19.41
CA ARG A 316 -4.48 4.46 -20.78
C ARG A 316 -4.58 5.59 -21.78
N SER A 317 -5.23 6.68 -21.41
CA SER A 317 -5.51 7.79 -22.32
C SER A 317 -5.44 9.15 -21.63
N MET A 318 -5.11 10.19 -22.40
CA MET A 318 -5.11 11.57 -21.90
C MET A 318 -6.50 12.02 -21.41
N PRO A 319 -7.63 11.73 -22.09
CA PRO A 319 -8.96 12.07 -21.58
C PRO A 319 -9.26 11.49 -20.19
N GLU A 320 -8.87 10.23 -19.96
CA GLU A 320 -9.00 9.57 -18.66
C GLU A 320 -8.13 10.26 -17.60
N ALA A 321 -6.87 10.58 -17.94
CA ALA A 321 -5.96 11.31 -17.06
C ALA A 321 -6.53 12.68 -16.65
N GLN A 322 -7.17 13.39 -17.58
CA GLN A 322 -7.81 14.68 -17.33
C GLN A 322 -9.06 14.56 -16.44
N LYS A 323 -9.89 13.52 -16.63
CA LYS A 323 -11.03 13.23 -15.74
C LYS A 323 -10.52 12.97 -14.31
N LEU A 324 -9.48 12.15 -14.17
CA LEU A 324 -8.87 11.81 -12.89
C LEU A 324 -8.22 13.02 -12.22
N ARG A 325 -7.47 13.83 -12.97
CA ARG A 325 -6.87 15.10 -12.50
C ARG A 325 -7.92 16.02 -11.89
N ARG A 326 -9.05 16.23 -12.57
CA ARG A 326 -10.13 17.10 -12.08
C ARG A 326 -10.75 16.55 -10.79
N LEU A 327 -10.94 15.24 -10.70
CA LEU A 327 -11.47 14.60 -9.49
C LEU A 327 -10.52 14.78 -8.30
N PHE A 328 -9.23 14.52 -8.48
CA PHE A 328 -8.22 14.77 -7.44
C PHE A 328 -8.20 16.22 -7.00
N GLN A 329 -8.19 17.17 -7.93
CA GLN A 329 -8.18 18.61 -7.63
C GLN A 329 -9.44 19.05 -6.87
N TYR A 330 -10.61 18.54 -7.28
CA TYR A 330 -11.86 18.81 -6.57
C TYR A 330 -11.77 18.33 -5.12
N VAL A 331 -11.46 17.05 -4.90
CA VAL A 331 -11.42 16.47 -3.55
C VAL A 331 -10.35 17.14 -2.69
N ALA A 332 -9.15 17.37 -3.24
CA ALA A 332 -8.05 18.06 -2.55
C ALA A 332 -8.45 19.46 -2.07
N SER A 333 -9.21 20.21 -2.88
CA SER A 333 -9.72 21.54 -2.49
C SER A 333 -10.67 21.49 -1.29
N GLN A 334 -11.52 20.45 -1.20
CA GLN A 334 -12.48 20.31 -0.11
C GLN A 334 -11.80 19.98 1.23
N ILE A 335 -10.65 19.32 1.17
CA ILE A 335 -9.86 18.89 2.35
C ILE A 335 -8.67 19.81 2.64
N ASN A 336 -8.61 20.99 2.01
CA ASN A 336 -7.56 22.01 2.19
C ASN A 336 -6.14 21.50 1.90
N LEU A 337 -5.97 20.69 0.86
CA LEU A 337 -4.69 20.22 0.36
C LEU A 337 -4.35 20.93 -0.96
N THR A 338 -3.21 21.64 -1.00
CA THR A 338 -2.70 22.21 -2.25
C THR A 338 -2.18 21.07 -3.12
N LEU A 339 -2.68 20.95 -4.35
CA LEU A 339 -2.36 19.84 -5.24
C LEU A 339 -1.87 20.33 -6.60
N ASP A 340 -0.68 19.88 -7.01
CA ASP A 340 -0.22 19.93 -8.40
C ASP A 340 -0.26 18.51 -9.00
N VAL A 341 -0.91 18.37 -10.16
CA VAL A 341 -1.05 17.08 -10.84
C VAL A 341 -0.27 17.11 -12.13
N VAL A 342 0.67 16.17 -12.25
CA VAL A 342 1.60 16.07 -13.36
C VAL A 342 1.34 14.79 -14.13
N ILE A 343 0.98 14.93 -15.41
CA ILE A 343 0.73 13.79 -16.29
C ILE A 343 2.03 13.44 -17.02
N THR A 344 2.54 12.23 -16.81
CA THR A 344 3.87 11.81 -17.27
C THR A 344 3.81 10.61 -18.21
N ASP A 345 4.91 10.36 -18.92
CA ASP A 345 5.04 9.19 -19.80
C ASP A 345 5.05 7.87 -19.00
N GLY A 346 4.13 6.97 -19.36
CA GLY A 346 3.99 5.62 -18.83
C GLY A 346 4.16 4.52 -19.89
N ARG A 347 4.75 4.82 -21.05
CA ARG A 347 4.93 3.84 -22.14
C ARG A 347 5.89 2.70 -21.84
N GLN A 348 6.79 2.87 -20.88
CA GLN A 348 7.83 1.89 -20.54
C GLN A 348 8.17 1.94 -19.04
N PRO A 349 8.85 0.90 -18.50
CA PRO A 349 9.40 0.93 -17.15
C PRO A 349 10.33 2.13 -16.98
N ILE A 350 10.41 2.67 -15.77
CA ILE A 350 11.31 3.79 -15.46
C ILE A 350 12.62 3.23 -14.92
N GLY A 351 13.76 3.70 -15.43
CA GLY A 351 15.06 3.10 -15.12
C GLY A 351 15.31 1.79 -15.86
N ARG A 352 16.29 1.02 -15.39
CA ARG A 352 16.68 -0.29 -15.93
C ARG A 352 16.30 -1.43 -15.00
N GLY A 353 16.39 -1.21 -13.69
CA GLY A 353 16.08 -2.20 -12.68
C GLY A 353 14.60 -2.28 -12.37
N ILE A 354 14.08 -3.50 -12.25
CA ILE A 354 12.77 -3.81 -11.68
C ILE A 354 12.97 -4.85 -10.58
N GLY A 355 12.66 -4.51 -9.33
CA GLY A 355 12.94 -5.33 -8.14
C GLY A 355 13.78 -4.57 -7.11
N PRO A 356 13.73 -4.93 -5.81
CA PRO A 356 14.26 -4.07 -4.74
C PRO A 356 15.73 -3.67 -4.91
N VAL A 357 16.64 -4.64 -5.10
CA VAL A 357 18.09 -4.38 -5.25
C VAL A 357 18.42 -3.64 -6.54
N LEU A 358 17.81 -4.05 -7.66
CA LEU A 358 18.05 -3.44 -8.97
C LEU A 358 17.55 -1.99 -9.03
N GLU A 359 16.41 -1.70 -8.39
CA GLU A 359 15.87 -0.35 -8.29
C GLU A 359 16.68 0.52 -7.32
N ALA A 360 17.23 -0.05 -6.24
CA ALA A 360 18.13 0.66 -5.33
C ALA A 360 19.43 1.06 -6.04
N ARG A 361 19.98 0.16 -6.87
CA ARG A 361 21.15 0.45 -7.73
C ARG A 361 20.90 1.67 -8.60
N ASP A 362 19.79 1.68 -9.34
CA ASP A 362 19.45 2.76 -10.26
C ASP A 362 19.29 4.10 -9.54
N VAL A 363 18.70 4.12 -8.34
CA VAL A 363 18.59 5.32 -7.50
C VAL A 363 19.96 5.84 -7.09
N MET A 364 20.83 4.97 -6.56
CA MET A 364 22.17 5.37 -6.10
C MET A 364 23.04 5.88 -7.26
N GLN A 365 23.00 5.22 -8.42
CA GLN A 365 23.68 5.70 -9.63
C GLN A 365 23.24 7.13 -10.01
N VAL A 366 21.94 7.44 -9.90
CA VAL A 366 21.45 8.80 -10.19
C VAL A 366 21.97 9.80 -9.15
N LEU A 367 21.93 9.48 -7.86
CA LEU A 367 22.40 10.36 -6.77
C LEU A 367 23.91 10.63 -6.85
N GLU A 368 24.69 9.62 -7.25
CA GLU A 368 26.15 9.71 -7.40
C GLU A 368 26.58 10.34 -8.73
N ASN A 369 25.63 10.77 -9.56
CA ASN A 369 25.87 11.28 -10.92
C ASN A 369 26.66 10.29 -11.80
N ASP A 370 26.50 8.98 -11.57
CA ASP A 370 27.19 7.92 -12.30
C ASP A 370 26.86 8.01 -13.81
N PRO A 371 27.84 7.85 -14.72
CA PRO A 371 27.61 7.88 -16.17
C PRO A 371 26.63 6.81 -16.66
N ALA A 372 26.53 5.68 -15.96
CA ALA A 372 25.59 4.61 -16.24
C ALA A 372 24.19 4.87 -15.65
N ALA A 373 23.96 5.99 -14.95
CA ALA A 373 22.68 6.29 -14.34
C ALA A 373 21.55 6.37 -15.38
N PRO A 374 20.37 5.79 -15.11
CA PRO A 374 19.24 5.88 -16.01
C PRO A 374 18.72 7.33 -16.13
N ASN A 375 18.88 7.91 -17.32
CA ASN A 375 18.52 9.31 -17.56
C ASN A 375 17.01 9.55 -17.48
N ASP A 376 16.16 8.60 -17.88
CA ASP A 376 14.70 8.71 -17.76
C ASP A 376 14.24 8.85 -16.30
N LEU A 377 14.81 8.03 -15.40
CA LEU A 377 14.59 8.14 -13.96
C LEU A 377 15.08 9.49 -13.42
N ARG A 378 16.30 9.93 -13.81
CA ARG A 378 16.87 11.23 -13.44
C ARG A 378 15.97 12.39 -13.86
N GLN A 379 15.63 12.48 -15.14
CA GLN A 379 14.85 13.59 -15.69
C GLN A 379 13.45 13.66 -15.07
N LYS A 380 12.77 12.52 -14.93
CA LYS A 380 11.45 12.49 -14.31
C LYS A 380 11.51 12.91 -12.85
N ALA A 381 12.50 12.46 -12.08
CA ALA A 381 12.68 12.86 -10.69
C ALA A 381 12.95 14.36 -10.55
N LEU A 382 13.84 14.93 -11.38
CA LEU A 382 14.16 16.36 -11.35
C LEU A 382 12.95 17.24 -11.64
N ARG A 383 12.10 16.85 -12.61
CA ARG A 383 10.89 17.61 -12.94
C ARG A 383 9.85 17.55 -11.84
N LEU A 384 9.65 16.37 -11.23
CA LEU A 384 8.72 16.22 -10.10
C LEU A 384 9.24 16.95 -8.84
N ALA A 385 10.54 16.86 -8.56
CA ALA A 385 11.16 17.62 -7.48
C ALA A 385 11.02 19.14 -7.73
N GLY A 386 11.27 19.60 -8.96
CA GLY A 386 11.12 21.01 -9.32
C GLY A 386 9.71 21.55 -9.05
N ARG A 387 8.66 20.80 -9.41
CA ARG A 387 7.27 21.17 -9.09
C ARG A 387 7.01 21.23 -7.58
N MET A 388 7.65 20.35 -6.78
CA MET A 388 7.54 20.43 -5.32
C MET A 388 8.28 21.64 -4.75
N LEU A 389 9.47 21.96 -5.28
CA LEU A 389 10.25 23.12 -4.84
C LEU A 389 9.51 24.43 -5.12
N GLU A 390 8.70 24.50 -6.17
CA GLU A 390 7.85 25.66 -6.48
C GLU A 390 6.69 25.88 -5.49
N PHE A 391 6.49 24.98 -4.52
CA PHE A 391 5.61 25.27 -3.37
C PHE A 391 6.31 26.14 -2.30
N ASP A 392 7.62 26.30 -2.37
CA ASP A 392 8.35 27.26 -1.55
C ASP A 392 8.03 28.69 -2.03
N PRO A 393 7.48 29.58 -1.17
CA PRO A 393 7.19 30.96 -1.55
C PRO A 393 8.40 31.75 -2.08
N ASP A 394 9.62 31.33 -1.71
CA ASP A 394 10.86 31.99 -2.14
C ASP A 394 11.34 31.49 -3.52
N VAL A 395 10.72 30.43 -4.06
CA VAL A 395 11.04 29.90 -5.39
C VAL A 395 10.08 30.46 -6.42
N ARG A 396 10.63 31.18 -7.42
CA ARG A 396 9.83 31.68 -8.54
C ARG A 396 9.39 30.50 -9.42
N GLY A 397 8.11 30.49 -9.80
CA GLY A 397 7.57 29.48 -10.70
C GLY A 397 8.35 29.39 -12.02
N GLY A 398 8.71 28.17 -12.41
CA GLY A 398 9.57 27.87 -13.57
C GLY A 398 11.03 27.58 -13.21
N ASP A 399 11.52 28.04 -12.06
CA ASP A 399 12.92 27.86 -11.65
C ASP A 399 13.17 26.52 -10.94
N GLY A 400 12.10 25.82 -10.50
CA GLY A 400 12.21 24.63 -9.65
C GLY A 400 13.05 23.51 -10.27
N PHE A 401 12.93 23.27 -11.58
CA PHE A 401 13.73 22.24 -12.26
C PHE A 401 15.23 22.55 -12.22
N ALA A 402 15.61 23.82 -12.44
CA ALA A 402 17.01 24.23 -12.43
C ALA A 402 17.62 24.08 -11.03
N ILE A 403 16.87 24.45 -9.99
CA ILE A 403 17.27 24.28 -8.58
C ILE A 403 17.41 22.79 -8.24
N ALA A 404 16.42 21.97 -8.59
CA ALA A 404 16.47 20.53 -8.36
C ALA A 404 17.69 19.87 -9.04
N ARG A 405 17.99 20.28 -10.28
CA ARG A 405 19.15 19.80 -11.03
C ARG A 405 20.45 20.18 -10.34
N ASP A 406 20.59 21.44 -9.93
CA ASP A 406 21.78 21.91 -9.21
C ASP A 406 22.00 21.14 -7.89
N ILE A 407 20.94 20.89 -7.11
CA ILE A 407 21.02 20.11 -5.87
C ILE A 407 21.50 18.67 -6.12
N LEU A 408 21.06 18.04 -7.22
CA LEU A 408 21.50 16.70 -7.61
C LEU A 408 22.97 16.70 -8.09
N GLU A 409 23.30 17.58 -9.04
CA GLU A 409 24.62 17.62 -9.69
C GLU A 409 25.72 18.08 -8.72
N SER A 410 25.40 18.91 -7.74
CA SER A 410 26.34 19.33 -6.68
C SER A 410 26.59 18.26 -5.60
N GLY A 411 25.88 17.13 -5.64
CA GLY A 411 25.98 16.06 -4.64
C GLY A 411 25.25 16.34 -3.32
N ARG A 412 24.53 17.47 -3.19
CA ARG A 412 23.75 17.80 -1.98
C ARG A 412 22.60 16.81 -1.76
N ALA A 413 21.96 16.34 -2.83
CA ALA A 413 20.96 15.28 -2.75
C ALA A 413 21.54 13.98 -2.19
N LEU A 414 22.73 13.55 -2.66
CA LEU A 414 23.40 12.35 -2.17
C LEU A 414 23.71 12.46 -0.68
N ALA A 415 24.37 13.54 -0.26
CA ALA A 415 24.68 13.76 1.16
C ALA A 415 23.43 13.77 2.05
N LYS A 416 22.31 14.29 1.54
CA LYS A 416 21.03 14.26 2.24
C LYS A 416 20.44 12.84 2.32
N MET A 417 20.50 12.08 1.23
CA MET A 417 20.08 10.68 1.22
C MET A 417 20.90 9.85 2.22
N ASP A 418 22.22 10.01 2.23
CA ASP A 418 23.09 9.30 3.17
C ASP A 418 22.73 9.63 4.62
N ALA A 419 22.49 10.90 4.93
CA ALA A 419 22.05 11.30 6.27
C ALA A 419 20.72 10.64 6.68
N ILE A 420 19.76 10.55 5.75
CA ILE A 420 18.48 9.84 5.97
C ILE A 420 18.72 8.34 6.17
N ILE A 421 19.54 7.70 5.34
CA ILE A 421 19.90 6.28 5.45
C ILE A 421 20.53 5.97 6.82
N GLN A 422 21.49 6.78 7.25
CA GLN A 422 22.14 6.61 8.55
C GLN A 422 21.14 6.76 9.70
N ALA A 423 20.29 7.78 9.66
CA ALA A 423 19.27 8.00 10.69
C ALA A 423 18.20 6.89 10.72
N GLN A 424 17.88 6.30 9.56
CA GLN A 424 16.96 5.17 9.46
C GLN A 424 17.61 3.80 9.80
N GLY A 425 18.89 3.77 10.17
CA GLY A 425 19.64 2.55 10.41
C GLY A 425 20.13 1.93 9.11
N ALA A 426 21.32 2.36 8.69
CA ALA A 426 21.95 1.98 7.44
C ALA A 426 22.18 0.46 7.33
N LYS A 427 22.03 -0.06 6.11
CA LYS A 427 22.39 -1.42 5.73
C LYS A 427 23.52 -1.38 4.69
N PRO A 428 24.47 -2.33 4.72
CA PRO A 428 25.52 -2.40 3.70
C PRO A 428 24.91 -2.60 2.31
N PHE A 429 25.22 -1.69 1.39
CA PHE A 429 24.82 -1.79 -0.01
C PHE A 429 25.91 -1.20 -0.90
N ASP A 430 26.27 -1.92 -1.95
CA ASP A 430 27.19 -1.46 -2.98
C ASP A 430 26.46 -1.51 -4.33
N HIS A 431 26.23 -0.34 -4.92
CA HIS A 431 25.52 -0.23 -6.18
C HIS A 431 26.41 -0.59 -7.40
N HIS A 432 27.73 -0.62 -7.26
CA HIS A 432 28.65 -1.12 -8.29
C HIS A 432 28.65 -2.64 -8.37
N ALA A 433 28.38 -3.31 -7.23
CA ALA A 433 28.25 -4.76 -7.12
C ALA A 433 26.94 -5.14 -6.41
N PRO A 434 25.77 -4.85 -7.02
CA PRO A 434 24.47 -5.11 -6.41
C PRO A 434 24.30 -6.61 -6.15
N GLN A 435 23.84 -6.97 -4.95
CA GLN A 435 23.61 -8.36 -4.54
C GLN A 435 22.33 -8.91 -5.17
N VAL A 436 22.39 -9.18 -6.48
CA VAL A 436 21.30 -9.81 -7.24
C VAL A 436 21.23 -11.32 -6.96
N ALA A 437 20.09 -11.92 -7.27
CA ALA A 437 19.87 -13.35 -7.11
C ALA A 437 20.83 -14.16 -8.00
N ARG A 438 21.17 -15.38 -7.53
CA ARG A 438 22.29 -16.16 -8.11
C ARG A 438 21.98 -16.74 -9.48
N GLN A 439 20.74 -17.15 -9.71
CA GLN A 439 20.34 -17.75 -10.98
C GLN A 439 19.77 -16.65 -11.89
N HIS A 440 20.08 -16.75 -13.19
CA HIS A 440 19.55 -15.82 -14.16
C HIS A 440 19.40 -16.46 -15.55
N PHE A 441 18.62 -15.80 -16.40
CA PHE A 441 18.61 -16.04 -17.83
C PHE A 441 18.37 -14.74 -18.58
N GLU A 442 18.75 -14.72 -19.86
CA GLU A 442 18.52 -13.59 -20.75
C GLU A 442 17.33 -13.88 -21.67
N VAL A 443 16.54 -12.84 -21.93
CA VAL A 443 15.55 -12.83 -23.01
C VAL A 443 16.14 -12.00 -24.14
N VAL A 444 16.21 -12.57 -25.33
CA VAL A 444 16.88 -11.98 -26.49
C VAL A 444 15.89 -11.55 -27.56
N ALA A 445 16.29 -10.58 -28.38
CA ALA A 445 15.52 -10.12 -29.52
C ALA A 445 15.40 -11.23 -30.57
N SER A 446 14.17 -11.57 -30.97
CA SER A 446 13.91 -12.58 -32.00
C SER A 446 14.34 -12.11 -33.40
N ALA A 447 14.26 -10.81 -33.67
CA ALA A 447 14.66 -10.19 -34.93
C ALA A 447 15.41 -8.87 -34.69
N ALA A 448 16.10 -8.37 -35.71
CA ALA A 448 16.67 -7.04 -35.69
C ALA A 448 15.58 -5.98 -35.94
N GLY A 449 15.71 -4.81 -35.33
CA GLY A 449 14.76 -3.71 -35.49
C GLY A 449 14.88 -2.68 -34.37
N THR A 450 13.86 -1.84 -34.21
CA THR A 450 13.76 -0.86 -33.12
C THR A 450 12.76 -1.35 -32.08
N VAL A 451 13.05 -1.19 -30.79
CA VAL A 451 12.08 -1.45 -29.72
C VAL A 451 11.01 -0.36 -29.77
N VAL A 452 9.79 -0.73 -30.19
CA VAL A 452 8.66 0.20 -30.37
C VAL A 452 7.58 0.03 -29.30
N GLY A 453 7.70 -0.95 -28.42
CA GLY A 453 6.81 -1.13 -27.28
C GLY A 453 7.43 -1.98 -26.19
N ILE A 454 7.13 -1.63 -24.93
CA ILE A 454 7.45 -2.44 -23.76
C ILE A 454 6.18 -2.56 -22.91
N ASP A 455 5.75 -3.78 -22.62
CA ASP A 455 4.58 -4.06 -21.79
C ASP A 455 4.95 -4.01 -20.30
N ASN A 456 4.55 -2.93 -19.63
CA ASN A 456 4.78 -2.74 -18.20
C ASN A 456 4.15 -3.84 -17.33
N LEU A 457 2.97 -4.35 -17.71
CA LEU A 457 2.26 -5.38 -16.94
C LEU A 457 2.97 -6.72 -17.06
N GLN A 458 3.44 -7.06 -18.26
CA GLN A 458 4.17 -8.31 -18.49
C GLN A 458 5.54 -8.28 -17.84
N ILE A 459 6.31 -7.18 -17.96
CA ILE A 459 7.60 -7.03 -17.25
C ILE A 459 7.40 -7.10 -15.73
N ALA A 460 6.36 -6.45 -15.21
CA ALA A 460 6.02 -6.55 -13.79
C ALA A 460 5.60 -7.97 -13.37
N ARG A 461 4.88 -8.70 -14.23
CA ARG A 461 4.52 -10.10 -13.99
C ARG A 461 5.77 -10.98 -13.94
N ILE A 462 6.69 -10.85 -14.88
CA ILE A 462 7.94 -11.63 -14.93
C ILE A 462 8.77 -11.38 -13.68
N ALA A 463 8.97 -10.12 -13.27
CA ALA A 463 9.72 -9.79 -12.06
C ALA A 463 9.10 -10.38 -10.79
N ARG A 464 7.76 -10.39 -10.68
CA ARG A 464 7.07 -11.03 -9.55
C ARG A 464 7.21 -12.55 -9.55
N LEU A 465 7.08 -13.18 -10.72
CA LEU A 465 7.28 -14.63 -10.86
C LEU A 465 8.71 -15.03 -10.54
N ALA A 466 9.68 -14.16 -10.77
CA ALA A 466 11.08 -14.38 -10.40
C ALA A 466 11.36 -14.27 -8.88
N GLY A 467 10.38 -13.80 -8.08
CA GLY A 467 10.45 -13.74 -6.62
C GLY A 467 10.36 -12.34 -6.02
N ALA A 468 10.34 -11.27 -6.83
CA ALA A 468 10.24 -9.90 -6.32
C ALA A 468 8.84 -9.60 -5.75
N PRO A 469 8.70 -8.83 -4.65
CA PRO A 469 9.78 -8.22 -3.85
C PRO A 469 10.30 -9.11 -2.72
N LYS A 470 9.70 -10.29 -2.49
CA LYS A 470 10.01 -11.15 -1.33
C LYS A 470 11.48 -11.56 -1.30
N VAL A 471 12.03 -11.87 -2.47
CA VAL A 471 13.47 -12.07 -2.67
C VAL A 471 14.04 -10.75 -3.18
N GLN A 472 14.79 -10.05 -2.34
CA GLN A 472 15.26 -8.68 -2.66
C GLN A 472 16.18 -8.62 -3.88
N GLY A 473 17.00 -9.65 -4.09
CA GLY A 473 17.89 -9.77 -5.26
C GLY A 473 17.20 -10.23 -6.54
N ALA A 474 15.93 -10.65 -6.47
CA ALA A 474 15.17 -11.08 -7.64
C ALA A 474 14.57 -9.89 -8.40
N GLY A 475 14.39 -10.07 -9.71
CA GLY A 475 13.83 -9.02 -10.55
C GLY A 475 14.20 -9.13 -12.03
N VAL A 476 14.01 -8.03 -12.75
CA VAL A 476 14.32 -7.88 -14.17
C VAL A 476 15.25 -6.69 -14.37
N ASP A 477 16.32 -6.87 -15.14
CA ASP A 477 17.28 -5.82 -15.50
C ASP A 477 17.25 -5.58 -17.01
N LEU A 478 16.76 -4.41 -17.42
CA LEU A 478 16.56 -4.07 -18.82
C LEU A 478 17.89 -3.73 -19.51
N CYS A 479 18.12 -4.39 -20.63
CA CYS A 479 19.29 -4.17 -21.50
C CYS A 479 18.95 -3.27 -22.70
N ALA A 480 17.69 -3.24 -23.11
CA ALA A 480 17.17 -2.38 -24.18
C ALA A 480 15.93 -1.62 -23.71
N LYS A 481 15.81 -0.35 -24.11
CA LYS A 481 14.71 0.56 -23.79
C LYS A 481 13.94 0.94 -25.04
N LEU A 482 12.80 1.59 -24.86
CA LEU A 482 11.99 2.08 -25.98
C LEU A 482 12.81 3.02 -26.86
N GLY A 483 12.82 2.78 -28.16
CA GLY A 483 13.61 3.52 -29.16
C GLY A 483 14.99 2.93 -29.45
N ASP A 484 15.47 1.95 -28.68
CA ASP A 484 16.76 1.32 -28.93
C ASP A 484 16.72 0.43 -30.18
N VAL A 485 17.79 0.46 -30.96
CA VAL A 485 18.00 -0.45 -32.10
C VAL A 485 18.68 -1.72 -31.60
N VAL A 486 18.06 -2.87 -31.88
CA VAL A 486 18.52 -4.19 -31.44
C VAL A 486 18.79 -5.11 -32.64
N ARG A 487 19.75 -6.03 -32.46
CA ARG A 487 20.04 -7.12 -33.42
C ARG A 487 19.35 -8.41 -32.96
N SER A 488 19.06 -9.31 -33.89
CA SER A 488 18.61 -10.67 -33.53
C SER A 488 19.64 -11.33 -32.61
N GLY A 489 19.17 -11.93 -31.51
CA GLY A 489 20.00 -12.53 -30.47
C GLY A 489 20.55 -11.55 -29.43
N GLN A 490 20.35 -10.23 -29.58
CA GLN A 490 20.78 -9.26 -28.57
C GLN A 490 19.89 -9.34 -27.32
N PRO A 491 20.45 -9.30 -26.09
CA PRO A 491 19.66 -9.28 -24.87
C PRO A 491 18.74 -8.06 -24.79
N LEU A 492 17.46 -8.30 -24.55
CA LEU A 492 16.45 -7.28 -24.24
C LEU A 492 16.42 -6.99 -22.74
N TYR A 493 16.45 -8.05 -21.93
CA TYR A 493 16.55 -7.97 -20.47
C TYR A 493 17.06 -9.28 -19.87
N ARG A 494 17.49 -9.19 -18.62
CA ARG A 494 17.91 -10.32 -17.78
C ARG A 494 16.91 -10.50 -16.64
N VAL A 495 16.62 -11.76 -16.31
CA VAL A 495 15.77 -12.11 -15.17
C VAL A 495 16.63 -12.77 -14.11
N TYR A 496 16.53 -12.32 -12.86
CA TYR A 496 17.25 -12.83 -11.70
C TYR A 496 16.28 -13.49 -10.72
N ALA A 497 16.57 -14.71 -10.27
CA ALA A 497 15.81 -15.44 -9.25
C ALA A 497 16.74 -16.33 -8.41
N ASP A 498 16.39 -16.58 -7.14
CA ASP A 498 17.17 -17.46 -6.26
C ASP A 498 16.62 -18.89 -6.20
N TYR A 499 15.33 -19.07 -6.48
CA TYR A 499 14.67 -20.37 -6.47
C TYR A 499 14.43 -20.86 -7.89
N ALA A 500 14.75 -22.13 -8.14
CA ALA A 500 14.59 -22.75 -9.46
C ALA A 500 13.13 -22.71 -9.95
N SER A 501 12.15 -22.87 -9.05
CA SER A 501 10.73 -22.76 -9.38
C SER A 501 10.36 -21.38 -9.91
N ASP A 502 10.86 -20.33 -9.26
CA ASP A 502 10.57 -18.94 -9.60
C ASP A 502 11.23 -18.58 -10.95
N LEU A 503 12.48 -19.03 -11.14
CA LEU A 503 13.18 -18.91 -12.41
C LEU A 503 12.40 -19.59 -13.55
N ASP A 504 11.88 -20.80 -13.32
CA ASP A 504 11.11 -21.55 -14.32
C ASP A 504 9.77 -20.88 -14.64
N PHE A 505 9.04 -20.39 -13.63
CA PHE A 505 7.80 -19.64 -13.85
C PHE A 505 8.06 -18.36 -14.66
N ALA A 506 9.10 -17.60 -14.31
CA ALA A 506 9.48 -16.41 -15.04
C ALA A 506 9.94 -16.73 -16.48
N ARG A 507 10.66 -17.84 -16.68
CA ARG A 507 11.10 -18.30 -18.01
C ARG A 507 9.91 -18.67 -18.90
N ARG A 508 8.94 -19.41 -18.37
CA ARG A 508 7.71 -19.76 -19.10
C ARG A 508 6.92 -18.50 -19.48
N ALA A 509 6.73 -17.59 -18.54
CA ALA A 509 6.04 -16.33 -18.80
C ALA A 509 6.76 -15.49 -19.89
N SER A 510 8.09 -15.44 -19.86
CA SER A 510 8.89 -14.70 -20.86
C SER A 510 8.89 -15.37 -22.24
N ALA A 511 8.73 -16.69 -22.30
CA ALA A 511 8.62 -17.44 -23.55
C ALA A 511 7.23 -17.32 -24.19
N GLU A 512 6.17 -17.22 -23.38
CA GLU A 512 4.81 -16.92 -23.84
C GLU A 512 4.73 -15.51 -24.43
N ASP A 513 5.28 -14.54 -23.72
CA ASP A 513 5.36 -13.15 -24.16
C ASP A 513 6.60 -12.47 -23.57
N THR A 514 7.49 -12.01 -24.45
CA THR A 514 8.69 -11.29 -24.04
C THR A 514 8.36 -9.92 -23.41
N GLY A 515 7.18 -9.38 -23.65
CA GLY A 515 6.79 -8.02 -23.27
C GLY A 515 7.44 -6.93 -24.12
N TYR A 516 8.14 -7.28 -25.21
CA TYR A 516 8.79 -6.35 -26.12
C TYR A 516 8.19 -6.47 -27.52
N VAL A 517 7.98 -5.31 -28.16
CA VAL A 517 7.59 -5.21 -29.57
C VAL A 517 8.75 -4.62 -30.34
N ILE A 518 9.25 -5.35 -31.34
CA ILE A 518 10.33 -4.92 -32.23
C ILE A 518 9.72 -4.63 -33.60
N GLY A 519 9.97 -3.44 -34.14
CA GLY A 519 9.42 -2.99 -35.41
C GLY A 519 10.29 -1.95 -36.11
N ALA A 520 9.70 -1.28 -37.09
CA ALA A 520 10.31 -0.13 -37.74
C ALA A 520 10.19 1.12 -36.85
N ALA A 521 11.15 2.06 -36.97
CA ALA A 521 11.24 3.21 -36.08
C ALA A 521 10.01 4.14 -36.14
N ASP A 522 9.30 4.16 -37.26
CA ASP A 522 8.06 4.92 -37.49
C ASP A 522 6.84 4.36 -36.74
N ALA A 523 6.91 3.10 -36.28
CA ALA A 523 5.86 2.47 -35.47
C ALA A 523 5.91 2.87 -33.99
N MET A 524 6.84 3.76 -33.60
CA MET A 524 6.97 4.21 -32.21
C MET A 524 5.73 5.02 -31.78
N PRO A 525 5.02 4.64 -30.70
CA PRO A 525 3.83 5.35 -30.28
C PRO A 525 4.20 6.73 -29.73
N HIS A 526 3.54 7.79 -30.21
CA HIS A 526 3.68 9.13 -29.64
C HIS A 526 2.67 9.35 -28.52
N VAL A 527 3.13 9.87 -27.37
CA VAL A 527 2.25 10.30 -26.28
C VAL A 527 2.59 11.74 -25.95
N PHE A 528 1.58 12.60 -26.02
CA PHE A 528 1.67 13.99 -25.58
C PHE A 528 1.46 14.02 -24.07
N VAL A 529 2.55 14.13 -23.31
CA VAL A 529 2.55 14.30 -21.86
C VAL A 529 3.21 15.63 -21.50
N GLU A 530 3.12 16.05 -20.24
CA GLU A 530 3.74 17.32 -19.81
C GLU A 530 5.26 17.29 -19.97
N PHE A 531 5.87 16.09 -19.92
CA PHE A 531 7.29 15.86 -20.21
C PHE A 531 7.73 14.41 -20.29
#